data_AF-A0A973FUG0-F1
#
_entry.id   AF-A0A973FUG0-F1
#
_cell.length_a   1.000
_cell.length_b   1.000
_cell.length_c   1.000
_cell.angle_alpha   90.00
_cell.angle_beta   90.00
_cell.angle_gamma   90.00
#
_symmetry.space_group_name_H-M   'P 1'
#
loop_
_entity.id
_entity.type
_entity.pdbx_description
1 polymer ?
#
loop_
_entity_poly.entity_id
_entity_poly.type
_entity_poly.pdbx_seq_one_letter_code
_entity_poly.pdbx_strand_id
1 'polypeptide(L)' 'VPLIDSYVAQGLIRTLQSARLLGAEVVLVGVRPEVAQSIVGLGLDLSGMRTYADLQSALGAGQRAV' A
#
# COMPACT_ATOMS: atom_id res chain seq x y z
N VAL A 1 -5.94 -1.37 -12.33
CA VAL A 1 -5.84 0.10 -12.53
C VAL A 1 -4.52 0.38 -13.25
N PRO A 2 -4.52 1.02 -14.43
CA PRO A 2 -3.32 1.06 -15.29
C PRO A 2 -2.37 2.24 -15.01
N LEU A 3 -2.80 3.30 -14.31
CA LEU A 3 -1.94 4.46 -14.00
C LEU A 3 -2.35 5.10 -12.67
N ILE A 4 -1.37 5.49 -11.85
CA ILE A 4 -1.57 6.30 -10.65
C ILE A 4 -0.97 7.68 -10.93
N ASP A 5 -1.77 8.73 -10.74
CA ASP A 5 -1.30 10.11 -10.77
C ASP A 5 -1.03 10.63 -9.35
N SER A 6 -0.51 11.86 -9.25
CA SER A 6 -0.19 12.50 -7.99
C SER A 6 -1.40 12.69 -7.07
N TYR A 7 -2.59 12.92 -7.63
CA TYR A 7 -3.81 13.14 -6.86
C TYR A 7 -4.28 11.85 -6.19
N VAL A 8 -4.33 10.74 -6.96
CA VAL A 8 -4.67 9.41 -6.44
C VAL A 8 -3.63 8.98 -5.41
N ALA A 9 -2.34 9.20 -5.66
CA ALA A 9 -1.27 8.88 -4.73
C ALA A 9 -1.42 9.63 -3.39
N GLN A 10 -1.67 10.95 -3.41
CA GLN A 10 -1.91 11.73 -2.20
C GLN A 10 -3.15 11.27 -1.43
N GLY A 11 -4.22 10.92 -2.15
CA GLY A 11 -5.42 10.34 -1.54
C GLY A 11 -5.11 9.04 -0.78
N LEU A 12 -4.35 8.13 -1.39
CA LEU A 12 -3.91 6.89 -0.74
C LEU A 12 -3.10 7.15 0.52
N ILE A 13 -2.14 8.09 0.50
CA ILE A 13 -1.36 8.46 1.69
C ILE A 13 -2.27 8.92 2.82
N ARG A 14 -3.22 9.81 2.52
CA ARG A 14 -4.12 10.35 3.54
C ARG A 14 -5.00 9.25 4.13
N THR A 15 -5.51 8.33 3.30
CA THR A 15 -6.28 7.18 3.78
C THR A 15 -5.45 6.27 4.67
N LEU A 16 -4.20 5.98 4.28
CA LEU A 16 -3.26 5.17 5.06
C LEU A 16 -2.97 5.79 6.42
N GLN A 17 -2.70 7.10 6.45
CA GLN A 17 -2.46 7.85 7.68
C GLN A 17 -3.67 7.82 8.59
N SER A 18 -4.88 8.07 8.06
CA SER A 18 -6.13 7.99 8.82
C SER A 18 -6.38 6.60 9.40
N ALA A 19 -6.17 5.55 8.60
CA ALA A 19 -6.33 4.17 9.07
C ALA A 19 -5.36 3.84 10.23
N ARG A 20 -4.10 4.31 10.13
CA ARG A 20 -3.11 4.14 11.20
C ARG A 20 -3.51 4.85 12.49
N LEU A 21 -4.13 6.03 12.40
CA LEU A 21 -4.66 6.74 13.58
C LEU A 21 -5.78 5.96 14.27
N LEU A 22 -6.52 5.12 13.54
CA LEU A 22 -7.55 4.23 14.09
C LEU A 22 -6.96 2.93 14.66
N GLY A 23 -5.64 2.78 14.70
CA GLY A 23 -4.97 1.55 15.13
C GLY A 23 -5.06 0.42 14.11
N ALA A 24 -5.52 0.70 12.89
CA ALA A 24 -5.56 -0.29 11.82
C ALA A 24 -4.19 -0.39 11.15
N GLU A 25 -3.73 -1.61 10.96
CA GLU A 25 -2.58 -1.88 10.11
C GLU A 25 -3.01 -1.98 8.65
N VAL A 26 -2.27 -1.33 7.76
CA VAL A 26 -2.54 -1.37 6.33
C VAL A 26 -1.39 -2.04 5.59
N VAL A 27 -1.75 -2.94 4.67
CA VAL A 27 -0.82 -3.65 3.80
C VAL A 27 -1.22 -3.43 2.35
N LEU A 28 -0.23 -3.36 1.46
CA LEU A 28 -0.45 -3.12 0.04
C LEU A 28 -0.28 -4.43 -0.74
N VAL A 29 -1.26 -4.78 -1.56
CA VAL A 29 -1.29 -6.08 -2.25
C VAL A 29 -1.56 -5.91 -3.74
N GLY A 30 -1.00 -6.80 -4.57
CA GLY A 30 -1.37 -6.85 -6.00
C GLY A 30 -0.93 -5.66 -6.83
N VAL A 31 0.14 -4.96 -6.41
CA VAL A 31 0.67 -3.80 -7.15
C VAL A 31 1.58 -4.27 -8.26
N ARG A 32 1.26 -3.85 -9.49
CA ARG A 32 2.12 -4.08 -10.66
C ARG A 32 3.43 -3.29 -10.53
N PRO A 33 4.57 -3.82 -10.99
CA PRO A 33 5.87 -3.14 -10.88
C PRO A 33 5.86 -1.71 -11.42
N GLU A 34 5.24 -1.49 -12.59
CA GLU A 34 5.15 -0.17 -13.23
C GLU A 34 4.39 0.86 -12.37
N VAL A 35 3.38 0.39 -11.62
CA VAL A 35 2.58 1.22 -10.72
C VAL A 35 3.37 1.53 -9.44
N ALA A 36 4.07 0.55 -8.87
CA ALA A 36 4.95 0.75 -7.73
C ALA A 36 6.05 1.76 -8.03
N GLN A 37 6.66 1.67 -9.22
CA GLN A 37 7.69 2.62 -9.65
C GLN A 37 7.13 4.05 -9.79
N SER A 38 5.91 4.18 -10.30
CA SER A 38 5.22 5.48 -10.40
C SER A 38 4.93 6.07 -9.01
N ILE A 39 4.44 5.26 -8.06
CA ILE A 39 4.22 5.66 -6.66
C ILE A 39 5.51 6.19 -6.04
N VAL A 40 6.61 5.44 -6.13
CA VAL A 40 7.91 5.84 -5.56
C VAL A 40 8.46 7.08 -6.27
N GLY A 41 8.31 7.17 -7.61
CA GLY A 41 8.71 8.33 -8.39
C GLY A 41 7.95 9.61 -8.04
N LEU A 42 6.73 9.50 -7.52
CA LEU A 42 5.94 10.62 -7.00
C LEU A 42 6.37 11.05 -5.58
N GLY A 43 7.40 10.42 -5.01
CA GLY A 43 7.94 10.74 -3.68
C GLY A 43 7.23 10.02 -2.53
N LEU A 44 6.40 9.00 -2.81
CA LEU A 44 5.80 8.18 -1.76
C LEU A 44 6.83 7.15 -1.28
N ASP A 45 7.13 7.20 0.01
CA ASP A 45 7.96 6.19 0.64
C ASP A 45 7.12 4.96 1.04
N LEU A 46 7.46 3.81 0.47
CA LEU A 46 6.85 2.51 0.77
C LEU A 46 7.66 1.69 1.78
N SER A 47 8.82 2.18 2.24
CA SER A 47 9.76 1.43 3.10
C SER A 47 9.15 0.95 4.41
N GLY A 48 8.18 1.69 4.97
CA GLY A 48 7.46 1.34 6.18
C GLY A 48 6.19 0.50 5.97
N MET A 49 5.89 0.10 4.73
CA MET A 49 4.65 -0.58 4.37
C MET A 49 4.90 -2.03 3.97
N ARG A 50 4.16 -2.96 4.58
CA ARG A 50 4.21 -4.37 4.16
C ARG A 50 3.51 -4.51 2.81
N THR A 51 4.19 -5.14 1.86
CA THR A 51 3.66 -5.40 0.52
C THR A 51 3.61 -6.89 0.22
N TYR A 52 2.60 -7.32 -0.53
CA TYR A 52 2.44 -8.71 -0.97
C TYR A 52 2.04 -8.78 -2.44
N ALA A 53 2.41 -9.87 -3.12
CA ALA A 53 2.06 -10.08 -4.52
C ALA A 53 0.54 -10.23 -4.72
N ASP A 54 -0.16 -10.81 -3.76
CA ASP A 54 -1.60 -11.04 -3.81
C ASP A 54 -2.23 -11.00 -2.40
N LEU A 55 -3.56 -11.01 -2.38
CA LEU A 55 -4.34 -10.97 -1.15
C LEU A 55 -4.19 -12.25 -0.32
N GLN A 56 -4.05 -13.42 -0.97
CA GLN A 56 -3.90 -14.71 -0.28
C GLN A 56 -2.64 -14.71 0.60
N SER A 57 -1.52 -14.26 0.04
CA SER A 57 -0.24 -14.14 0.74
C SER A 57 -0.34 -13.17 1.92
N ALA A 58 -1.03 -12.05 1.73
CA ALA A 58 -1.22 -11.06 2.78
C ALA A 58 -2.08 -11.57 3.94
N LEU A 59 -3.20 -12.24 3.64
CA LEU A 59 -4.06 -12.84 4.66
C LEU A 59 -3.35 -13.96 5.41
N GLY A 60 -2.64 -14.84 4.71
CA GLY A 60 -1.84 -15.89 5.34
C GLY A 60 -0.73 -15.36 6.26
N ALA A 61 -0.14 -14.21 5.93
CA ALA A 61 0.83 -13.54 6.78
C ALA A 61 0.18 -12.81 7.97
N GLY A 62 -0.95 -12.14 7.75
CA GLY A 62 -1.69 -11.40 8.79
C GLY A 62 -2.33 -12.31 9.84
N GLN A 63 -2.87 -13.45 9.44
CA GLN A 63 -3.48 -14.44 10.34
C GLN A 63 -2.48 -15.13 11.28
N ARG A 64 -1.17 -15.03 11.01
CA ARG A 64 -0.11 -15.56 11.88
C ARG A 64 0.39 -14.54 12.92
N ALA A 65 0.04 -13.27 12.75
CA ALA A 65 0.52 -12.17 13.59
C ALA A 65 -0.48 -11.79 14.71
N VAL A 66 -1.63 -12.47 14.78
CA VAL A 66 -2.69 -12.34 15.80
C VAL A 66 -2.79 -13.65 16.56
#